data_AF-A0AA42YC78-F1
#
_entry.id   AF-A0AA42YC78-F1
#
_cell.length_a   1.000
_cell.length_b   1.000
_cell.length_c   1.000
_cell.angle_alpha   90.00
_cell.angle_beta   90.00
_cell.angle_gamma   90.00
#
_symmetry.space_group_name_H-M   'P 1'
#
loop_
_entity.id
_entity.type
_entity.pdbx_description
1 polymer ?
#
loop_
_entity_poly.entity_id
_entity_poly.type
_entity_poly.pdbx_seq_one_letter_code
_entity_poly.pdbx_strand_id
1 'polypeptide(L)'
;MTFDPAIAMYFWGFLLLYGTVMYVISPHARTVSSFFAGTDNAGRPASAWALTCSIFISWIFAKSVTNAANLGASFGVVGGLAYATYWLSIPLAGIVIYRLRTRHGATGLVPFLISKYGRLAAVGFTLAILIRLYNEVWSNTAVVGAYYGKPGEWTFIAAALLFTAVTLFYSLKGGLRSSIFTDVIQAVLFVAVMAVVLFVILPEHGAARLLATGEWRLDAGLDLVFVALLQVL
;
A
#
# COMPACT_ATOMS: atom_id res chain seq x y z
N MET A 1 5.72 16.90 -19.21
CA MET A 1 7.13 16.48 -19.21
C MET A 1 7.32 15.48 -20.32
N THR A 2 8.12 15.81 -21.33
CA THR A 2 8.67 14.82 -22.26
C THR A 2 9.82 14.13 -21.55
N PHE A 3 9.64 12.85 -21.20
CA PHE A 3 10.71 12.06 -20.60
C PHE A 3 11.82 11.86 -21.64
N ASP A 4 13.07 12.00 -21.21
CA ASP A 4 14.23 11.56 -21.99
C ASP A 4 14.01 10.09 -22.40
N PRO A 5 14.20 9.72 -23.69
CA PRO A 5 14.09 8.34 -24.14
C PRO A 5 14.89 7.34 -23.29
N ALA A 6 16.04 7.75 -22.76
CA ALA A 6 16.83 6.93 -21.86
C ALA A 6 16.11 6.66 -20.52
N ILE A 7 15.45 7.68 -19.96
CA ILE A 7 14.65 7.56 -18.73
C ILE A 7 13.48 6.61 -18.94
N ALA A 8 12.77 6.73 -20.07
CA ALA A 8 11.67 5.81 -20.39
C ALA A 8 12.17 4.35 -20.46
N MET A 9 13.32 4.11 -21.10
CA MET A 9 13.92 2.78 -21.16
C MET A 9 14.27 2.23 -19.77
N TYR A 10 14.78 3.06 -18.86
CA TYR A 10 15.06 2.63 -17.48
C TYR A 10 13.79 2.22 -16.72
N PHE A 11 12.69 2.97 -16.87
CA PHE A 11 11.41 2.60 -16.24
C PHE A 11 10.89 1.25 -16.76
N TRP A 12 10.85 1.06 -18.09
CA TRP A 12 10.41 -0.20 -18.68
C TRP A 12 11.33 -1.37 -18.30
N GLY A 13 12.64 -1.15 -18.35
CA GLY A 13 13.63 -2.13 -17.91
C GLY A 13 13.46 -2.51 -16.45
N PHE A 14 13.22 -1.52 -15.57
CA PHE A 14 12.93 -1.76 -14.16
C PHE A 14 11.66 -2.59 -13.96
N LEU A 15 10.55 -2.26 -14.63
CA LEU A 15 9.30 -3.01 -14.49
C LEU A 15 9.44 -4.48 -14.91
N LEU A 16 10.11 -4.72 -16.02
CA LEU A 16 10.36 -6.07 -16.52
C LEU A 16 11.31 -6.84 -15.59
N LEU A 17 12.40 -6.20 -15.15
CA LEU A 17 13.35 -6.81 -14.22
C LEU A 17 12.68 -7.13 -12.89
N TYR A 18 12.00 -6.15 -12.29
CA TYR A 18 11.27 -6.29 -11.05
C TYR A 18 10.24 -7.42 -11.13
N GLY A 19 9.41 -7.41 -12.17
CA GLY A 19 8.36 -8.41 -12.34
C GLY A 19 8.91 -9.82 -12.54
N THR A 20 9.96 -9.94 -13.35
CA THR A 20 10.65 -11.22 -13.57
C THR A 20 11.29 -11.73 -12.29
N VAL A 21 12.04 -10.88 -11.58
CA VAL A 21 12.71 -11.23 -10.33
C VAL A 21 11.67 -11.68 -9.31
N MET A 22 10.62 -10.87 -9.05
CA MET A 22 9.55 -11.20 -8.11
C MET A 22 8.85 -12.52 -8.47
N TYR A 23 8.57 -12.73 -9.75
CA TYR A 23 7.97 -13.98 -10.21
C TYR A 23 8.90 -15.17 -9.97
N VAL A 24 10.20 -15.07 -10.27
CA VAL A 24 11.14 -16.18 -10.10
C VAL A 24 11.34 -16.54 -8.63
N ILE A 25 11.57 -15.53 -7.78
CA ILE A 25 11.89 -15.74 -6.36
C ILE A 25 10.67 -16.08 -5.50
N SER A 26 9.46 -15.77 -5.98
CA SER A 26 8.24 -16.07 -5.22
C SER A 26 8.11 -17.58 -4.95
N PRO A 27 7.80 -17.99 -3.71
CA PRO A 27 7.61 -19.39 -3.37
C PRO A 27 6.34 -19.94 -4.02
N HIS A 28 6.40 -21.19 -4.49
CA HIS A 28 5.21 -21.91 -4.97
C HIS A 28 4.43 -22.49 -3.78
N ALA A 29 3.12 -22.24 -3.73
CA ALA A 29 2.25 -22.88 -2.75
C ALA A 29 2.00 -24.33 -3.16
N ARG A 30 2.47 -25.27 -2.36
CA ARG A 30 2.25 -26.71 -2.58
C ARG A 30 1.03 -27.27 -1.85
N THR A 31 0.43 -26.47 -0.96
CA THR A 31 -0.70 -26.88 -0.11
C THR A 31 -1.72 -25.76 0.03
N VAL A 32 -2.98 -26.12 0.32
CA VAL A 32 -4.07 -25.16 0.61
C VAL A 32 -3.73 -24.26 1.79
N SER A 33 -3.10 -24.83 2.83
CA SER A 33 -2.64 -24.07 4.00
C SER A 33 -1.57 -23.03 3.62
N SER A 34 -0.64 -23.38 2.74
CA SER A 34 0.36 -22.43 2.25
C SER A 34 -0.29 -21.29 1.46
N PHE A 35 -1.30 -21.60 0.64
CA PHE A 35 -2.00 -20.63 -0.18
C PHE A 35 -2.88 -19.66 0.64
N PHE A 36 -3.67 -20.15 1.59
CA PHE A 36 -4.64 -19.31 2.34
C PHE A 36 -4.17 -18.86 3.71
N ALA A 37 -3.35 -19.66 4.40
CA ALA A 37 -2.87 -19.36 5.75
C ALA A 37 -1.39 -18.93 5.79
N GLY A 38 -0.69 -18.94 4.65
CA GLY A 38 0.70 -18.44 4.56
C GLY A 38 1.72 -19.34 5.26
N THR A 39 1.40 -20.61 5.48
CA THR A 39 2.32 -21.59 6.08
C THR A 39 3.39 -22.04 5.06
N ASP A 40 4.52 -22.52 5.56
CA ASP A 40 5.52 -23.16 4.72
C ASP A 40 5.19 -24.64 4.43
N ASN A 41 6.05 -25.32 3.67
CA ASN A 41 5.84 -26.74 3.31
C ASN A 41 5.84 -27.68 4.52
N ALA A 42 6.37 -27.26 5.67
CA ALA A 42 6.37 -28.00 6.93
C ALA A 42 5.19 -27.59 7.84
N GLY A 43 4.27 -26.75 7.36
CA GLY A 43 3.12 -26.25 8.12
C GLY A 43 3.45 -25.13 9.11
N ARG A 44 4.69 -24.60 9.10
CA ARG A 44 5.09 -23.53 10.02
C ARG A 44 4.52 -22.19 9.55
N PRO A 45 3.97 -21.36 10.47
CA PRO A 45 3.44 -20.04 10.11
C PRO A 45 4.54 -19.08 9.64
N ALA A 46 4.15 -17.99 8.99
CA ALA A 46 5.06 -16.88 8.74
C ALA A 46 5.59 -16.30 10.07
N SER A 47 6.85 -15.86 10.08
CA SER A 47 7.42 -15.24 11.26
C SER A 47 6.70 -13.93 11.58
N ALA A 48 6.68 -13.55 12.86
CA ALA A 48 6.09 -12.28 13.29
C ALA A 48 6.66 -11.10 12.50
N TRP A 49 7.98 -11.08 12.29
CA TRP A 49 8.64 -10.07 11.46
C TRP A 49 8.12 -10.02 10.02
N ALA A 50 8.00 -11.17 9.34
CA ALA A 50 7.49 -11.20 7.97
C ALA A 50 6.03 -10.73 7.89
N LEU A 51 5.21 -11.09 8.88
CA LEU A 51 3.85 -10.58 9.02
C LEU A 51 3.84 -9.07 9.27
N THR A 52 4.74 -8.54 10.09
CA THR A 52 4.87 -7.10 10.31
C THR A 52 5.25 -6.37 9.03
N CYS A 53 6.21 -6.86 8.25
CA CYS A 53 6.55 -6.28 6.95
C CYS A 53 5.38 -6.32 5.97
N SER A 54 4.66 -7.44 5.92
CA SER A 54 3.48 -7.61 5.06
C SER A 54 2.37 -6.65 5.43
N ILE A 55 2.05 -6.52 6.72
CA ILE A 55 1.10 -5.52 7.20
C ILE A 55 1.61 -4.11 6.88
N PHE A 56 2.88 -3.80 7.15
CA PHE A 56 3.45 -2.48 6.89
C PHE A 56 3.32 -2.05 5.42
N ILE A 57 3.75 -2.89 4.47
CA ILE A 57 3.68 -2.52 3.05
C ILE A 57 2.25 -2.54 2.51
N SER A 58 1.36 -3.38 3.07
CA SER A 58 -0.06 -3.40 2.71
C SER A 58 -0.81 -2.12 3.06
N TRP A 59 -0.24 -1.23 3.87
CA TRP A 59 -0.81 0.10 4.16
C TRP A 59 -0.12 1.22 3.36
N ILE A 60 1.11 0.99 2.89
CA ILE A 60 1.90 1.97 2.14
C ILE A 60 1.78 1.69 0.64
N PHE A 61 0.66 2.16 0.10
CA PHE A 61 0.34 2.08 -1.31
C PHE A 61 1.08 3.12 -2.14
N ALA A 62 1.33 2.82 -3.42
CA ALA A 62 1.91 3.80 -4.37
C ALA A 62 1.09 5.10 -4.39
N LYS A 63 -0.24 4.98 -4.43
CA LYS A 63 -1.16 6.12 -4.34
C LYS A 63 -1.01 6.88 -3.03
N SER A 64 -0.79 6.19 -1.91
CA SER A 64 -0.59 6.84 -0.62
C SER A 64 0.67 7.70 -0.60
N VAL A 65 1.79 7.15 -1.08
CA VAL A 65 3.07 7.87 -1.17
C VAL A 65 2.95 9.06 -2.12
N THR A 66 2.36 8.88 -3.29
CA THR A 66 2.15 9.97 -4.26
C THR A 66 1.23 11.05 -3.72
N ASN A 67 0.15 10.69 -3.01
CA ASN A 67 -0.74 11.66 -2.39
C ASN A 67 -0.04 12.46 -1.29
N ALA A 68 0.75 11.80 -0.43
CA ALA A 68 1.55 12.48 0.58
C ALA A 68 2.52 13.49 -0.04
N ALA A 69 3.22 13.07 -1.11
CA ALA A 69 4.15 13.93 -1.84
C ALA A 69 3.44 15.12 -2.50
N ASN A 70 2.30 14.89 -3.16
CA ASN A 70 1.53 15.93 -3.82
C ASN A 70 0.94 16.94 -2.82
N LEU A 71 0.42 16.48 -1.68
CA LEU A 71 -0.07 17.36 -0.63
C LEU A 71 1.07 18.16 -0.01
N GLY A 72 2.22 17.54 0.23
CA GLY A 72 3.42 18.23 0.68
C GLY A 72 3.91 19.29 -0.32
N ALA A 73 3.86 19.00 -1.61
CA ALA A 73 4.24 19.94 -2.66
C ALA A 73 3.26 21.12 -2.78
N SER A 74 1.95 20.88 -2.64
CA SER A 74 0.92 21.91 -2.79
C SER A 74 0.75 22.78 -1.55
N PHE A 75 0.88 22.21 -0.35
CA PHE A 75 0.53 22.87 0.92
C PHE A 75 1.68 22.88 1.94
N GLY A 76 2.89 22.51 1.55
CA GLY A 76 4.05 22.44 2.44
C GLY A 76 3.85 21.42 3.56
N VAL A 77 4.38 21.73 4.75
CA VAL A 77 4.28 20.85 5.93
C VAL A 77 2.84 20.57 6.32
N VAL A 78 1.93 21.54 6.18
CA VAL A 78 0.53 21.37 6.56
C VAL A 78 -0.14 20.28 5.72
N GLY A 79 0.14 20.21 4.42
CA GLY A 79 -0.34 19.12 3.55
C GLY A 79 0.25 17.76 3.92
N GLY A 80 1.55 17.73 4.25
CA GLY A 80 2.19 16.51 4.76
C GLY A 80 1.57 16.02 6.07
N LEU A 81 1.30 16.94 7.01
CA LEU A 81 0.62 16.66 8.27
C LEU A 81 -0.80 16.17 8.05
N ALA A 82 -1.57 16.79 7.14
CA ALA A 82 -2.92 16.34 6.81
C ALA A 82 -2.95 14.87 6.40
N TYR A 83 -2.00 14.46 5.55
CA TYR A 83 -1.89 13.06 5.17
C TYR A 83 -1.42 12.15 6.33
N ALA A 84 -0.46 12.61 7.13
CA ALA A 84 0.02 11.87 8.30
C ALA A 84 -1.07 11.69 9.36
N THR A 85 -1.99 12.64 9.53
CA THR A 85 -3.13 12.54 10.46
C THR A 85 -4.00 11.33 10.14
N TYR A 86 -4.23 11.03 8.86
CA TYR A 86 -4.98 9.83 8.45
C TYR A 86 -4.35 8.53 8.99
N TRP A 87 -3.03 8.49 9.17
CA TRP A 87 -2.33 7.31 9.67
C TRP A 87 -2.57 7.04 11.16
N LEU A 88 -3.16 7.97 11.91
CA LEU A 88 -3.66 7.71 13.26
C LEU A 88 -4.78 6.65 13.29
N SER A 89 -5.39 6.34 12.14
CA SER A 89 -6.31 5.20 12.00
C SER A 89 -5.63 3.85 12.23
N ILE A 90 -4.31 3.72 12.02
CA ILE A 90 -3.55 2.47 12.21
C ILE A 90 -3.56 2.02 13.67
N PRO A 91 -3.09 2.82 14.66
CA PRO A 91 -3.14 2.41 16.06
C PRO A 91 -4.57 2.18 16.55
N LEU A 92 -5.54 2.98 16.06
CA LEU A 92 -6.95 2.76 16.39
C LEU A 92 -7.47 1.42 15.87
N ALA A 93 -7.17 1.07 14.61
CA ALA A 93 -7.49 -0.23 14.04
C ALA A 93 -6.83 -1.36 14.85
N GLY A 94 -5.59 -1.17 15.30
CA GLY A 94 -4.91 -2.09 16.23
C GLY A 94 -5.68 -2.31 17.53
N ILE A 95 -6.17 -1.24 18.17
CA ILE A 95 -7.00 -1.30 19.38
C ILE A 95 -8.32 -2.05 19.10
N VAL A 96 -8.98 -1.75 17.97
CA VAL A 96 -10.23 -2.41 17.57
C VAL A 96 -10.01 -3.91 17.34
N ILE A 97 -8.97 -4.29 16.59
CA ILE A 97 -8.61 -5.69 16.35
C ILE A 97 -8.31 -6.40 17.68
N TYR A 98 -7.53 -5.77 18.56
CA TYR A 98 -7.23 -6.33 19.88
C TYR A 98 -8.50 -6.58 20.70
N ARG A 99 -9.44 -5.63 20.73
CA ARG A 99 -10.73 -5.79 21.41
C ARG A 99 -11.58 -6.89 20.78
N LEU A 100 -11.64 -6.98 19.45
CA LEU A 100 -12.37 -8.05 18.76
C LEU A 100 -11.83 -9.44 19.12
N ARG A 101 -10.50 -9.58 19.18
CA ARG A 101 -9.84 -10.84 19.55
C ARG A 101 -10.06 -11.21 21.02
N THR A 102 -9.87 -10.26 21.93
CA THR A 102 -9.88 -10.53 23.39
C THR A 102 -11.26 -10.54 24.03
N ARG A 103 -12.17 -9.65 23.61
CA ARG A 103 -13.52 -9.53 24.21
C ARG A 103 -14.56 -10.39 23.50
N HIS A 104 -14.41 -10.59 22.20
CA HIS A 104 -15.40 -11.29 21.38
C HIS A 104 -14.93 -12.63 20.81
N GLY A 105 -13.67 -13.01 21.06
CA GLY A 105 -13.10 -14.27 20.55
C GLY A 105 -13.14 -14.37 19.02
N ALA A 106 -13.20 -13.23 18.31
CA ALA A 106 -13.41 -13.21 16.87
C ALA A 106 -12.25 -13.89 16.15
N THR A 107 -12.52 -14.93 15.35
CA THR A 107 -11.50 -15.61 14.54
C THR A 107 -11.27 -14.92 13.20
N GLY A 108 -12.28 -14.19 12.70
CA GLY A 108 -12.22 -13.30 11.54
C GLY A 108 -13.39 -12.31 11.53
N LEU A 109 -13.32 -11.28 10.69
CA LEU A 109 -14.36 -10.24 10.61
C LEU A 109 -15.70 -10.78 10.11
N VAL A 110 -15.71 -11.58 9.04
CA VAL A 110 -16.95 -12.12 8.47
C VAL A 110 -17.67 -13.07 9.46
N PRO A 111 -17.01 -14.07 10.07
CA PRO A 111 -17.65 -14.89 11.10
C PRO A 111 -18.18 -14.08 12.30
N PHE A 112 -17.46 -13.05 12.73
CA PHE A 112 -17.91 -12.14 13.80
C PHE A 112 -19.16 -11.35 13.39
N LEU A 113 -19.23 -10.87 12.16
CA LEU A 113 -20.40 -10.15 11.67
C LEU A 113 -21.60 -11.08 11.51
N ILE A 114 -21.39 -12.32 11.05
CA ILE A 114 -22.46 -13.32 10.98
C ILE A 114 -23.01 -13.62 12.38
N SER A 115 -22.15 -13.84 13.37
CA SER A 115 -22.59 -14.19 14.72
C SER A 115 -23.28 -13.05 15.45
N LYS A 116 -22.85 -11.80 15.22
CA LYS A 116 -23.38 -10.63 15.94
C LYS A 116 -24.50 -9.89 15.22
N TYR A 117 -24.49 -9.84 13.90
CA TYR A 117 -25.39 -9.02 13.08
C TYR A 117 -26.12 -9.82 11.98
N GLY A 118 -25.82 -11.11 11.84
CA GLY A 118 -26.47 -11.99 10.87
C GLY A 118 -25.83 -11.99 9.48
N ARG A 119 -26.31 -12.90 8.63
CA ARG A 119 -25.71 -13.19 7.31
C ARG A 119 -25.87 -12.02 6.33
N LEU A 120 -27.00 -11.31 6.36
CA LEU A 120 -27.23 -10.17 5.46
C LEU A 120 -26.27 -9.01 5.75
N ALA A 121 -26.03 -8.70 7.02
CA ALA A 121 -25.05 -7.69 7.41
C ALA A 121 -23.63 -8.08 6.96
N ALA A 122 -23.24 -9.34 7.11
CA ALA A 122 -21.96 -9.84 6.64
C ALA A 122 -21.80 -9.77 5.12
N VAL A 123 -22.86 -10.04 4.35
CA VAL A 123 -22.86 -9.87 2.89
C VAL A 123 -22.70 -8.41 2.51
N GLY A 124 -23.49 -7.50 3.09
CA GLY A 124 -23.38 -6.06 2.83
C GLY A 124 -21.98 -5.51 3.12
N PHE A 125 -21.40 -5.91 4.26
CA PHE A 125 -20.03 -5.55 4.62
C PHE A 125 -19.00 -6.10 3.62
N THR A 126 -19.14 -7.37 3.22
CA THR A 126 -18.20 -8.01 2.28
C THR A 126 -18.28 -7.36 0.90
N LEU A 127 -19.48 -6.99 0.43
CA LEU A 127 -19.66 -6.25 -0.82
C LEU A 127 -19.03 -4.86 -0.77
N ALA A 128 -19.19 -4.13 0.35
CA ALA A 128 -18.56 -2.84 0.54
C ALA A 128 -17.02 -2.93 0.49
N ILE A 129 -16.45 -3.94 1.16
CA ILE A 129 -15.01 -4.20 1.09
C ILE A 129 -14.57 -4.60 -0.31
N LEU A 130 -15.36 -5.42 -1.03
CA LEU A 130 -15.02 -5.85 -2.38
C LEU A 130 -14.92 -4.67 -3.35
N ILE A 131 -15.92 -3.77 -3.33
CA ILE A 131 -15.92 -2.55 -4.15
C ILE A 131 -14.70 -1.70 -3.83
N ARG A 132 -14.37 -1.57 -2.54
CA ARG A 132 -13.18 -0.85 -2.09
C ARG A 132 -11.91 -1.50 -2.63
N LEU A 133 -11.67 -2.79 -2.36
CA LEU A 133 -10.47 -3.49 -2.83
C LEU A 133 -10.30 -3.40 -4.35
N TYR A 134 -11.40 -3.50 -5.11
CA TYR A 134 -11.38 -3.29 -6.56
C TYR A 134 -10.84 -1.90 -6.93
N ASN A 135 -11.38 -0.83 -6.32
CA ASN A 135 -10.90 0.54 -6.55
C ASN A 135 -9.45 0.74 -6.12
N GLU A 136 -9.03 0.11 -5.03
CA GLU A 136 -7.65 0.17 -4.53
C GLU A 136 -6.67 -0.45 -5.53
N VAL A 137 -7.00 -1.58 -6.15
CA VAL A 137 -6.16 -2.21 -7.19
C VAL A 137 -5.97 -1.29 -8.39
N TRP A 138 -7.06 -0.77 -8.96
CA TRP A 138 -6.98 0.07 -10.15
C TRP A 138 -6.36 1.43 -9.88
N SER A 139 -6.65 2.04 -8.73
CA SER A 139 -6.09 3.35 -8.41
C SER A 139 -4.59 3.30 -8.12
N ASN A 140 -4.07 2.21 -7.56
CA ASN A 140 -2.62 2.00 -7.45
C ASN A 140 -1.96 1.69 -8.79
N THR A 141 -2.61 0.86 -9.60
CA THR A 141 -2.12 0.53 -10.94
C THR A 141 -2.07 1.77 -11.83
N ALA A 142 -3.03 2.68 -11.71
CA ALA A 142 -3.04 3.95 -12.42
C ALA A 142 -1.85 4.85 -12.03
N VAL A 143 -1.45 4.85 -10.75
CA VAL A 143 -0.25 5.59 -10.29
C VAL A 143 1.00 5.00 -10.94
N VAL A 144 1.13 3.68 -11.01
CA VAL A 144 2.23 3.03 -11.74
C VAL A 144 2.20 3.44 -13.21
N GLY A 145 1.05 3.33 -13.88
CA GLY A 145 0.88 3.71 -15.30
C GLY A 145 1.26 5.16 -15.59
N ALA A 146 0.99 6.08 -14.65
CA ALA A 146 1.30 7.51 -14.80
C ALA A 146 2.81 7.80 -14.90
N TYR A 147 3.69 6.89 -14.48
CA TYR A 147 5.14 7.00 -14.70
C TYR A 147 5.55 6.70 -16.15
N TYR A 148 4.69 6.06 -16.95
CA TYR A 148 5.01 5.61 -18.32
C TYR A 148 4.28 6.39 -19.41
N GLY A 149 3.20 7.08 -19.07
CA GLY A 149 2.41 7.87 -20.02
C GLY A 149 1.27 8.61 -19.35
N LYS A 150 0.59 9.45 -20.13
CA LYS A 150 -0.64 10.12 -19.65
C LYS A 150 -1.81 9.14 -19.63
N PRO A 151 -2.82 9.38 -18.78
CA PRO A 151 -4.05 8.59 -18.81
C PRO A 151 -4.64 8.53 -20.22
N GLY A 152 -4.90 7.32 -20.71
CA GLY A 152 -5.43 7.07 -22.06
C GLY A 152 -4.38 6.80 -23.14
N GLU A 153 -3.10 7.07 -22.89
CA GLU A 153 -2.02 6.70 -23.81
C GLU A 153 -1.71 5.20 -23.76
N TRP A 154 -1.23 4.64 -24.87
CA TRP A 154 -0.88 3.21 -24.94
C TRP A 154 0.17 2.81 -23.90
N THR A 155 1.18 3.66 -23.66
CA THR A 155 2.24 3.36 -22.68
C THR A 155 1.73 3.30 -21.25
N PHE A 156 0.76 4.16 -20.89
CA PHE A 156 0.07 4.11 -19.60
C PHE A 156 -0.70 2.79 -19.44
N ILE A 157 -1.50 2.44 -20.45
CA ILE A 157 -2.35 1.22 -20.42
C ILE A 157 -1.48 -0.03 -20.39
N ALA A 158 -0.43 -0.09 -21.21
CA ALA A 158 0.49 -1.21 -21.28
C ALA A 158 1.24 -1.42 -19.95
N ALA A 159 1.74 -0.35 -19.32
CA ALA A 159 2.40 -0.45 -18.02
C ALA A 159 1.44 -0.90 -16.91
N ALA A 160 0.22 -0.34 -16.89
CA ALA A 160 -0.83 -0.73 -15.96
C ALA A 160 -1.18 -2.23 -16.09
N LEU A 161 -1.43 -2.71 -17.30
CA LEU A 161 -1.74 -4.12 -17.57
C LEU A 161 -0.56 -5.04 -17.23
N LEU A 162 0.66 -4.66 -17.60
CA LEU A 162 1.86 -5.45 -17.31
C LEU A 162 2.10 -5.57 -15.80
N PHE A 163 2.03 -4.45 -15.07
CA PHE A 163 2.16 -4.45 -13.61
C PHE A 163 1.07 -5.32 -12.96
N THR A 164 -0.17 -5.20 -13.42
CA THR A 164 -1.30 -6.02 -12.93
C THR A 164 -1.09 -7.50 -13.22
N ALA A 165 -0.63 -7.85 -14.42
CA ALA A 165 -0.36 -9.23 -14.80
C ALA A 165 0.77 -9.84 -13.96
N VAL A 166 1.88 -9.13 -13.79
CA VAL A 166 3.00 -9.54 -12.93
C VAL A 166 2.52 -9.82 -11.50
N THR A 167 1.79 -8.86 -10.91
CA THR A 167 1.26 -8.98 -9.55
C THR A 167 0.29 -10.14 -9.40
N LEU A 168 -0.60 -10.32 -10.37
CA LEU A 168 -1.51 -11.45 -10.43
C LEU A 168 -0.77 -12.79 -10.51
N PHE A 169 0.22 -12.92 -11.42
CA PHE A 169 0.88 -14.19 -11.65
C PHE A 169 1.68 -14.68 -10.46
N TYR A 170 2.46 -13.81 -9.79
CA TYR A 170 3.17 -14.25 -8.58
C TYR A 170 2.19 -14.51 -7.42
N SER A 171 1.07 -13.80 -7.35
CA SER A 171 0.05 -14.02 -6.31
C SER A 171 -0.67 -15.36 -6.52
N LEU A 172 -1.00 -15.71 -7.77
CA LEU A 172 -1.57 -17.01 -8.12
C LEU A 172 -0.58 -18.17 -7.86
N LYS A 173 0.71 -17.91 -8.03
CA LYS A 173 1.76 -18.92 -7.86
C LYS A 173 1.92 -19.41 -6.41
N GLY A 174 1.75 -18.53 -5.43
CA GLY A 174 2.00 -18.89 -4.03
C GLY A 174 1.04 -18.36 -2.98
N GLY A 175 -0.05 -17.72 -3.40
CA GLY A 175 -1.08 -17.19 -2.50
C GLY A 175 -0.51 -16.25 -1.44
N LEU A 176 -1.05 -16.36 -0.22
CA LEU A 176 -0.65 -15.55 0.92
C LEU A 176 0.83 -15.74 1.28
N ARG A 177 1.40 -16.95 1.13
CA ARG A 177 2.81 -17.19 1.41
C ARG A 177 3.71 -16.40 0.47
N SER A 178 3.39 -16.39 -0.82
CA SER A 178 4.12 -15.59 -1.80
C SER A 178 3.98 -14.11 -1.52
N SER A 179 2.75 -13.65 -1.22
CA SER A 179 2.51 -12.23 -0.87
C SER A 179 3.39 -11.80 0.31
N ILE A 180 3.38 -12.54 1.42
CA ILE A 180 4.19 -12.19 2.60
C ILE A 180 5.69 -12.14 2.24
N PHE A 181 6.16 -13.07 1.40
CA PHE A 181 7.56 -13.09 0.98
C PHE A 181 7.92 -11.87 0.11
N THR A 182 7.12 -11.57 -0.92
CA THR A 182 7.34 -10.41 -1.78
C THR A 182 7.24 -9.11 -0.99
N ASP A 183 6.33 -9.06 -0.02
CA ASP A 183 6.12 -7.88 0.83
C ASP A 183 7.34 -7.58 1.72
N VAL A 184 8.03 -8.60 2.23
CA VAL A 184 9.28 -8.41 2.99
C VAL A 184 10.33 -7.71 2.12
N ILE A 185 10.48 -8.15 0.86
CA ILE A 185 11.46 -7.55 -0.06
C ILE A 185 11.06 -6.11 -0.39
N GLN A 186 9.78 -5.88 -0.68
CA GLN A 186 9.25 -4.54 -0.96
C GLN A 186 9.40 -3.61 0.24
N ALA A 187 9.17 -4.09 1.47
CA ALA A 187 9.35 -3.32 2.69
C ALA A 187 10.82 -2.91 2.90
N VAL A 188 11.75 -3.84 2.71
CA VAL A 188 13.20 -3.55 2.80
C VAL A 188 13.63 -2.55 1.73
N LEU A 189 13.19 -2.74 0.49
CA LEU A 189 13.46 -1.81 -0.61
C LEU A 189 12.89 -0.42 -0.32
N PHE A 190 11.66 -0.34 0.18
CA PHE A 190 11.01 0.91 0.55
C PHE A 190 11.80 1.64 1.63
N VAL A 191 12.20 0.95 2.70
CA VAL A 191 13.02 1.54 3.78
C VAL A 191 14.36 2.04 3.25
N ALA A 192 15.01 1.28 2.37
CA ALA A 192 16.28 1.70 1.77
C ALA A 192 16.12 2.96 0.90
N VAL A 193 15.11 3.01 0.04
CA VAL A 193 14.82 4.19 -0.79
C VAL A 193 14.44 5.39 0.09
N MET A 194 13.62 5.18 1.11
CA MET A 194 13.24 6.23 2.06
C MET A 194 14.47 6.78 2.81
N ALA A 195 15.42 5.91 3.20
CA ALA A 195 16.66 6.35 3.82
C ALA A 195 17.47 7.25 2.87
N VAL A 196 17.56 6.91 1.58
CA VAL A 196 18.20 7.78 0.57
C VAL A 196 17.50 9.13 0.49
N VAL A 197 16.15 9.15 0.45
CA VAL A 197 15.39 10.41 0.44
C VAL A 197 15.71 11.26 1.68
N LEU A 198 15.73 10.65 2.88
CA LEU A 198 15.93 11.37 4.13
C LEU A 198 17.37 11.84 4.36
N PHE A 199 18.36 11.04 3.97
CA PHE A 199 19.77 11.32 4.31
C PHE A 199 20.58 11.92 3.17
N VAL A 200 20.12 11.78 1.91
CA VAL A 200 20.81 12.33 0.73
C VAL A 200 20.03 13.50 0.15
N ILE A 201 18.72 13.34 -0.09
CA ILE A 201 17.93 14.35 -0.83
C ILE A 201 17.44 15.48 0.10
N LEU A 202 16.92 15.14 1.28
CA LEU A 202 16.35 16.12 2.21
C LEU A 202 17.37 17.20 2.66
N PRO A 203 18.64 16.86 2.98
CA PRO A 203 19.61 17.87 3.41
C PRO A 203 19.94 18.92 2.34
N GLU A 204 19.92 18.55 1.05
CA GLU A 204 20.18 19.48 -0.07
C GLU A 204 19.16 20.63 -0.14
N HIS A 205 17.95 20.41 0.39
CA HIS A 205 16.85 21.37 0.34
C HIS A 205 16.71 22.21 1.63
N GLY A 206 17.50 21.89 2.66
CA GLY A 206 17.49 22.56 3.96
C GLY A 206 16.23 22.23 4.78
N ALA A 207 16.33 21.28 5.72
CA ALA A 207 15.20 20.83 6.53
C ALA A 207 14.43 21.97 7.23
N ALA A 208 15.14 22.99 7.74
CA ALA A 208 14.52 24.16 8.36
C ALA A 208 13.68 24.98 7.38
N ARG A 209 14.12 25.09 6.11
CA ARG A 209 13.37 25.76 5.05
C ARG A 209 12.11 24.98 4.71
N LEU A 210 12.21 23.66 4.59
CA LEU A 210 11.06 22.79 4.34
C LEU A 210 10.06 22.87 5.50
N LEU A 211 10.50 22.89 6.75
CA LEU A 211 9.62 23.04 7.91
C LEU A 211 8.89 24.39 7.95
N ALA A 212 9.48 25.43 7.35
CA ALA A 212 8.87 26.74 7.21
C ALA A 212 7.94 26.85 5.99
N THR A 213 7.81 25.81 5.15
CA THR A 213 6.88 25.81 4.02
C THR A 213 5.47 25.45 4.46
N GLY A 214 4.49 26.22 3.98
CA GLY A 214 3.07 26.01 4.26
C GLY A 214 2.48 27.11 5.16
N GLU A 215 1.18 27.37 5.00
CA GLU A 215 0.43 28.30 5.83
C GLU A 215 -0.60 27.54 6.68
N TRP A 216 -0.74 27.91 7.95
CA TRP A 216 -1.73 27.31 8.85
C TRP A 216 -3.12 27.91 8.66
N ARG A 217 -3.69 27.74 7.47
CA ARG A 217 -5.01 28.25 7.09
C ARG A 217 -5.91 27.15 6.55
N LEU A 218 -7.22 27.34 6.69
CA LEU A 218 -8.22 26.39 6.21
C LEU A 218 -8.12 26.13 4.71
N ASP A 219 -7.81 27.14 3.90
CA ASP A 219 -7.63 27.01 2.45
C ASP A 219 -6.24 26.52 2.02
N ALA A 220 -5.34 26.28 2.98
CA ALA A 220 -3.96 25.87 2.77
C ALA A 220 -3.66 24.48 3.38
N GLY A 221 -4.67 23.61 3.47
CA GLY A 221 -4.54 22.21 3.88
C GLY A 221 -4.93 21.92 5.34
N LEU A 222 -5.22 22.93 6.16
CA LEU A 222 -5.71 22.70 7.53
C LEU A 222 -7.13 22.11 7.53
N ASP A 223 -7.95 22.43 6.54
CA ASP A 223 -9.23 21.77 6.28
C ASP A 223 -9.04 20.25 6.10
N LEU A 224 -8.02 19.83 5.34
CA LEU A 224 -7.70 18.43 5.13
C LEU A 224 -7.26 17.73 6.42
N VAL A 225 -6.55 18.43 7.32
CA VAL A 225 -6.23 17.91 8.67
C VAL A 225 -7.51 17.62 9.45
N PHE A 226 -8.48 18.54 9.46
CA PHE A 226 -9.74 18.33 10.16
C PHE A 226 -10.57 17.21 9.56
N VAL A 227 -10.63 17.11 8.22
CA VAL A 227 -11.27 15.98 7.54
C VAL A 227 -10.59 14.66 7.92
N ALA A 228 -9.25 14.62 7.96
CA ALA A 228 -8.51 13.43 8.37
C ALA A 228 -8.78 13.07 9.84
N LEU A 229 -8.86 14.04 10.75
CA LEU A 229 -9.22 13.80 12.16
C LEU A 229 -10.64 13.22 12.29
N LEU A 230 -11.61 13.75 11.55
CA LEU A 230 -12.97 13.22 11.53
C LEU A 230 -13.04 11.78 11.03
N GLN A 231 -12.14 11.37 10.12
CA GLN A 231 -12.05 9.98 9.65
C GLN A 231 -11.39 9.04 10.65
N VAL A 232 -10.60 9.58 11.59
CA VAL A 232 -9.94 8.80 12.64
C VAL A 232 -10.87 8.59 13.84
N LEU A 233 -11.77 9.52 14.13
CA LEU A 233 -12.78 9.42 15.20
C LEU A 233 -13.83 8.34 14.92
#